data_AF-A0A8T5TWJ1-F1
#
_entry.id   AF-A0A8T5TWJ1-F1
#
_cell.length_a   1.000
_cell.length_b   1.000
_cell.length_c   1.000
_cell.angle_alpha   90.00
_cell.angle_beta   90.00
_cell.angle_gamma   90.00
#
_symmetry.space_group_name_H-M   'P 1'
#
loop_
_entity.id
_entity.type
_entity.pdbx_description
1 polymer ?
#
loop_
_entity_poly.entity_id
_entity_poly.type
_entity_poly.pdbx_seq_one_letter_code
_entity_poly.pdbx_strand_id
1 'polypeptide(L)'
;MLIKLDKNTVTNAVIDGQFNSENDCPRYAISMGAELVYKSKTVLLLANGERKTKSVTESLLNEPTPDVPISYGQIYSEKGGNLIYILDKIAGRELLANKIKLEQKGIKIEIRNS
;
A
#
# COMPACT_ATOMS: atom_id res chain seq x y z
N MET A 1 -2.12 15.71 11.02
CA MET A 1 -3.21 16.34 10.24
C MET A 1 -4.51 15.65 10.63
N LEU A 2 -5.60 16.40 10.84
CA LEU A 2 -6.89 15.84 11.23
C LEU A 2 -7.68 15.53 9.95
N ILE A 3 -7.94 14.25 9.68
CA ILE A 3 -8.66 13.81 8.48
C ILE A 3 -10.03 13.30 8.92
N LYS A 4 -11.09 13.80 8.27
CA LYS A 4 -12.43 13.26 8.42
C LYS A 4 -12.51 11.93 7.69
N LEU A 5 -12.93 10.88 8.38
CA LEU A 5 -13.06 9.56 7.77
C LEU A 5 -14.30 9.53 6.87
N ASP A 6 -14.11 9.08 5.63
CA ASP A 6 -15.20 8.88 4.70
C ASP A 6 -15.97 7.61 5.04
N LYS A 7 -17.23 7.53 4.57
CA LYS A 7 -18.15 6.43 4.91
C LYS A 7 -17.56 5.04 4.65
N ASN A 8 -16.80 4.88 3.57
CA ASN A 8 -16.12 3.62 3.25
C ASN A 8 -15.12 3.18 4.32
N THR A 9 -14.41 4.11 4.96
CA THR A 9 -13.44 3.76 6.02
C THR A 9 -14.15 3.33 7.29
N VAL A 10 -15.27 3.99 7.64
CA VAL A 10 -16.09 3.65 8.81
C VAL A 10 -16.72 2.27 8.63
N THR A 11 -17.36 2.02 7.49
CA THR A 11 -17.97 0.71 7.19
C THR A 11 -16.92 -0.40 7.14
N ASN A 12 -15.73 -0.15 6.58
CA ASN A 12 -14.65 -1.13 6.58
C ASN A 12 -14.12 -1.43 7.99
N ALA A 13 -14.06 -0.45 8.89
CA ALA A 13 -13.61 -0.66 10.27
C ALA A 13 -14.58 -1.55 11.07
N VAL A 14 -15.88 -1.47 10.78
CA VAL A 14 -16.89 -2.36 11.35
C VAL A 14 -16.81 -3.76 10.74
N ILE A 15 -16.68 -3.87 9.41
CA ILE A 15 -16.52 -5.17 8.72
C ILE A 15 -15.25 -5.91 9.15
N ASP A 16 -14.15 -5.19 9.34
CA ASP A 16 -12.88 -5.74 9.79
C ASP A 16 -12.87 -6.01 11.32
N GLY A 17 -14.00 -5.81 12.02
CA GLY A 17 -14.19 -6.14 13.43
C GLY A 17 -13.46 -5.23 14.41
N GLN A 18 -12.96 -4.08 13.94
CA GLN A 18 -12.25 -3.12 14.79
C GLN A 18 -13.22 -2.34 15.70
N PHE A 19 -14.49 -2.20 15.29
CA PHE A 19 -15.56 -1.57 16.08
C PHE A 19 -16.87 -2.33 15.93
N ASN A 20 -17.67 -2.39 16.99
CA ASN A 20 -18.93 -3.15 17.03
C ASN A 20 -20.06 -2.50 16.22
N SER A 21 -20.00 -1.20 15.97
CA SER A 21 -21.00 -0.46 15.19
C SER A 21 -20.43 0.82 14.59
N GLU A 22 -21.06 1.37 13.55
CA GLU A 22 -20.62 2.64 12.94
C GLU A 22 -20.70 3.83 13.92
N ASN A 23 -21.53 3.74 14.95
CA ASN A 23 -21.65 4.77 15.99
C ASN A 23 -20.46 4.76 16.96
N ASP A 24 -19.78 3.63 17.10
CA ASP A 24 -18.56 3.50 17.93
C ASP A 24 -17.28 3.87 17.16
N CYS A 25 -17.39 4.06 15.84
CA CYS A 25 -16.25 4.40 15.01
C CYS A 25 -15.91 5.90 15.15
N PRO A 26 -14.66 6.27 15.51
CA PRO A 26 -14.25 7.66 15.54
C PRO A 26 -14.40 8.29 14.15
N ARG A 27 -14.97 9.49 14.06
CA ARG A 27 -15.25 10.17 12.77
C ARG A 27 -14.07 10.99 12.23
N TYR A 28 -13.02 11.10 13.02
CA TYR A 28 -11.82 11.86 12.72
C TYR A 28 -10.61 11.04 13.13
N ALA A 29 -9.61 10.99 12.27
CA ALA A 29 -8.32 10.38 12.56
C ALA A 29 -7.23 11.45 12.56
N ILE A 30 -6.34 11.39 13.54
CA ILE A 30 -5.07 12.11 13.47
C ILE A 30 -4.15 11.27 12.61
N SER A 31 -3.93 11.68 11.37
CA SER A 31 -3.05 11.00 10.42
C SER A 31 -1.77 11.81 10.21
N MET A 32 -0.65 11.10 10.08
CA MET A 32 0.59 11.70 9.59
C MET A 32 0.46 11.88 8.07
N GLY A 33 0.82 13.07 7.56
CA GLY A 33 0.88 13.29 6.12
C GLY A 33 1.90 12.37 5.47
N ALA A 34 1.61 11.87 4.26
CA ALA A 34 2.49 10.97 3.50
C ALA A 34 3.95 11.49 3.41
N GLU A 35 4.11 12.82 3.43
CA GLU A 35 5.40 13.52 3.40
C GLU A 35 6.35 13.16 4.55
N LEU A 36 5.86 12.80 5.75
CA LEU A 36 6.70 12.40 6.89
C LEU A 36 7.12 10.93 6.84
N VAL A 37 6.32 10.05 6.21
CA VAL A 37 6.71 8.65 5.98
C VAL A 37 7.93 8.59 5.05
N TYR A 38 8.01 9.52 4.11
CA TYR A 38 9.12 9.66 3.17
C TYR A 38 10.35 10.43 3.71
N LYS A 39 10.38 10.83 4.99
CA LYS A 39 11.62 11.27 5.67
C LYS A 39 12.44 10.10 6.24
N SER A 40 11.89 8.90 6.25
CA SER A 40 12.63 7.69 6.67
C SER A 40 13.62 7.26 5.59
N LYS A 41 14.69 6.54 5.95
CA LYS A 41 15.67 6.01 4.97
C LYS A 41 15.14 4.79 4.22
N THR A 42 14.20 4.05 4.83
CA THR A 42 13.63 2.81 4.29
C THR A 42 12.18 2.69 4.71
N VAL A 43 11.30 2.38 3.77
CA VAL A 43 9.89 2.06 3.97
C VAL A 43 9.68 0.57 3.63
N LEU A 44 9.09 -0.18 4.56
CA LEU A 44 8.76 -1.59 4.37
C LEU A 44 7.23 -1.74 4.33
N LEU A 45 6.71 -2.32 3.26
CA LEU A 45 5.30 -2.61 3.10
C LEU A 45 5.07 -4.12 3.16
N LEU A 46 4.25 -4.52 4.12
CA LEU A 46 3.80 -5.91 4.30
C LEU A 46 2.35 -6.00 3.83
N ALA A 47 2.08 -6.84 2.83
CA ALA A 47 0.71 -7.13 2.40
C ALA A 47 0.49 -8.64 2.29
N ASN A 48 -0.65 -9.08 2.81
CA ASN A 48 -1.06 -10.48 2.84
C ASN A 48 -2.54 -10.55 2.44
N GLY A 49 -2.89 -11.50 1.57
CA GLY A 49 -4.26 -11.79 1.16
C GLY A 49 -4.74 -11.09 -0.11
N GLU A 50 -5.67 -11.75 -0.80
CA GLU A 50 -6.22 -11.35 -2.12
C GLU A 50 -6.81 -9.95 -2.16
N ARG A 51 -7.41 -9.50 -1.05
CA ARG A 51 -8.10 -8.21 -0.96
C ARG A 51 -7.17 -7.01 -1.22
N LYS A 52 -5.85 -7.21 -1.16
CA LYS A 52 -4.84 -6.15 -1.33
C LYS A 52 -3.93 -6.35 -2.57
N THR A 53 -4.07 -7.47 -3.29
CA THR A 53 -3.27 -7.79 -4.48
C THR A 53 -3.37 -6.71 -5.54
N LYS A 54 -4.61 -6.34 -5.90
CA LYS A 54 -4.87 -5.37 -6.97
C LYS A 54 -4.22 -4.01 -6.71
N SER A 55 -4.36 -3.47 -5.49
CA SER A 55 -3.78 -2.17 -5.14
C SER A 55 -2.25 -2.20 -5.14
N VAL A 56 -1.63 -3.31 -4.72
CA VAL A 56 -0.16 -3.46 -4.77
C VAL A 56 0.31 -3.55 -6.22
N THR A 57 -0.36 -4.35 -7.04
CA THR A 57 -0.06 -4.47 -8.47
C THR A 57 -0.18 -3.13 -9.19
N GLU A 58 -1.31 -2.43 -9.03
CA GLU A 58 -1.54 -1.12 -9.62
C GLU A 58 -0.51 -0.10 -9.13
N SER A 59 -0.13 -0.15 -7.86
CA SER A 59 0.86 0.77 -7.29
C SER A 59 2.27 0.63 -7.83
N LEU A 60 2.63 -0.49 -8.47
CA LEU A 60 3.96 -0.74 -9.04
C LEU A 60 3.95 -0.76 -10.58
N LEU A 61 2.84 -1.15 -11.21
CA LEU A 61 2.73 -1.27 -12.66
C LEU A 61 2.24 0.01 -13.35
N ASN A 62 1.44 0.82 -12.67
CA ASN A 62 0.83 2.03 -13.23
C ASN A 62 1.54 3.29 -12.72
N GLU A 63 1.21 4.43 -13.33
CA GLU A 63 1.73 5.72 -12.90
C GLU A 63 1.15 6.14 -11.54
N PRO A 64 1.90 6.90 -10.73
CA PRO A 64 1.42 7.37 -9.43
C PRO A 64 0.14 8.19 -9.53
N THR A 65 -0.87 7.84 -8.73
CA THR A 65 -2.17 8.51 -8.68
C THR A 65 -2.64 8.71 -7.22
N PRO A 66 -3.34 9.82 -6.92
CA PRO A 66 -4.02 10.02 -5.63
C PRO A 66 -4.99 8.89 -5.25
N ASP A 67 -5.58 8.21 -6.24
CA ASP A 67 -6.53 7.12 -6.03
C ASP A 67 -5.87 5.86 -5.45
N VAL A 68 -4.55 5.70 -5.67
CA VAL A 68 -3.74 4.60 -5.14
C VAL A 68 -2.56 5.21 -4.37
N PRO A 69 -2.75 5.58 -3.09
CA PRO A 69 -1.75 6.32 -2.32
C PRO A 69 -0.37 5.65 -2.25
N ILE A 70 -0.33 4.31 -2.29
CA ILE A 70 0.90 3.52 -2.24
C ILE A 70 1.78 3.72 -3.50
N SER A 71 1.18 4.14 -4.62
CA SER A 71 1.89 4.41 -5.88
C SER A 71 2.90 5.56 -5.79
N TYR A 72 2.70 6.50 -4.86
CA TYR A 72 3.69 7.54 -4.53
C TYR A 72 5.01 6.96 -3.99
N GLY A 73 5.01 5.69 -3.57
CA GLY A 73 6.23 4.95 -3.25
C GLY A 73 7.23 4.91 -4.42
N GLN A 74 6.76 4.94 -5.67
CA GLN A 74 7.64 5.04 -6.85
C GLN A 74 8.44 6.35 -6.83
N ILE A 75 7.75 7.49 -6.64
CA ILE A 75 8.38 8.83 -6.57
C ILE A 75 9.36 8.92 -5.40
N TYR A 76 9.03 8.29 -4.26
CA TYR A 76 9.96 8.21 -3.13
C TYR A 76 11.21 7.40 -3.47
N SER A 77 11.06 6.29 -4.18
CA SER A 77 12.19 5.47 -4.62
C SER A 77 13.08 6.21 -5.61
N GLU A 78 12.50 6.99 -6.53
CA GLU A 78 13.23 7.86 -7.47
C GLU A 78 14.05 8.94 -6.76
N LYS A 79 13.55 9.44 -5.61
CA LYS A 79 14.24 10.43 -4.78
C LYS A 79 15.33 9.83 -3.89
N GLY A 80 15.67 8.54 -4.06
CA GLY A 80 16.72 7.84 -3.31
C GLY A 80 16.24 7.18 -2.03
N GLY A 81 14.94 7.10 -1.81
CA GLY A 81 14.35 6.32 -0.72
C GLY A 81 14.37 4.82 -1.00
N ASN A 82 14.55 3.99 0.02
CA ASN A 82 14.43 2.54 -0.14
C ASN A 82 13.00 2.09 0.15
N LEU A 83 12.33 1.46 -0.81
CA LEU A 83 10.99 0.89 -0.63
C LEU A 83 11.03 -0.62 -0.88
N ILE A 84 10.58 -1.40 0.10
CA ILE A 84 10.59 -2.87 0.05
C ILE A 84 9.16 -3.38 0.24
N TYR A 85 8.73 -4.29 -0.63
CA TYR A 85 7.46 -4.99 -0.52
C TYR A 85 7.72 -6.44 -0.12
N ILE A 86 7.11 -6.88 0.98
CA ILE A 86 7.04 -8.29 1.36
C ILE A 86 5.60 -8.73 1.18
N LEU A 87 5.42 -9.68 0.27
CA LEU A 87 4.12 -10.15 -0.19
C LEU A 87 4.02 -11.67 0.01
N ASP A 88 2.81 -12.14 0.30
CA ASP A 88 2.50 -13.56 0.23
C ASP A 88 2.46 -14.03 -1.23
N LYS A 89 2.41 -15.35 -1.44
CA LYS A 89 2.34 -15.94 -2.79
C LYS A 89 1.12 -15.46 -3.58
N ILE A 90 0.03 -15.15 -2.88
CA ILE A 90 -1.24 -14.78 -3.49
C ILE A 90 -1.19 -13.32 -3.97
N ALA A 91 -0.72 -12.38 -3.14
CA ALA A 91 -0.52 -10.98 -3.53
C ALA A 91 0.64 -10.79 -4.51
N GLY A 92 1.66 -11.66 -4.46
CA GLY A 92 2.77 -11.64 -5.41
C GLY A 92 2.43 -12.20 -6.80
N ARG A 93 1.35 -12.97 -6.95
CA ARG A 93 1.04 -13.72 -8.19
C ARG A 93 0.93 -12.80 -9.41
N GLU A 94 0.22 -11.68 -9.28
CA GLU A 94 -0.05 -10.76 -10.38
C GLU A 94 1.21 -9.94 -10.75
N LEU A 95 2.06 -9.63 -9.78
CA LEU A 95 3.37 -9.04 -10.01
C LEU A 95 4.31 -10.00 -10.73
N LEU A 96 4.32 -11.28 -10.32
CA LEU A 96 5.11 -12.31 -11.00
C LEU A 96 4.67 -12.51 -12.45
N ALA A 97 3.37 -12.44 -12.74
CA ALA A 97 2.85 -12.47 -14.11
C ALA A 97 3.32 -11.29 -14.96
N ASN A 98 3.62 -10.14 -14.34
CA ASN A 98 4.08 -8.91 -14.99
C ASN A 98 5.57 -8.61 -14.77
N LYS A 99 6.37 -9.65 -14.46
CA LYS A 99 7.79 -9.51 -14.11
C LYS A 99 8.60 -8.67 -15.10
N ILE A 100 8.40 -8.85 -16.40
CA ILE A 100 9.11 -8.11 -17.46
C ILE A 100 8.89 -6.60 -17.33
N LYS A 101 7.65 -6.18 -17.05
CA LYS A 101 7.28 -4.77 -16.91
C LYS A 101 7.88 -4.17 -15.62
N LEU A 102 7.97 -4.96 -14.55
CA LEU A 102 8.60 -4.54 -13.29
C LEU A 102 10.11 -4.37 -13.45
N GLU A 103 10.78 -5.28 -14.17
CA GLU A 103 12.21 -5.18 -14.48
C GLU A 103 12.54 -3.96 -15.35
N GLN A 104 11.69 -3.64 -16.33
CA GLN A 104 11.82 -2.42 -17.14
C GLN A 104 11.70 -1.14 -16.30
N LYS A 105 10.92 -1.17 -15.22
CA LYS A 105 10.82 -0.09 -14.23
C LYS A 105 11.96 -0.12 -13.18
N GLY A 106 12.92 -1.04 -13.29
CA GLY A 106 14.06 -1.15 -12.38
C GLY A 106 13.74 -1.82 -11.03
N ILE A 107 12.58 -2.47 -10.91
CA ILE A 107 12.14 -3.13 -9.67
C ILE A 107 12.77 -4.52 -9.59
N LYS A 108 13.48 -4.78 -8.49
CA LYS A 108 14.07 -6.09 -8.20
C LYS A 108 13.09 -6.98 -7.45
N ILE A 109 12.94 -8.22 -7.90
CA ILE A 109 12.04 -9.21 -7.29
C ILE A 109 12.88 -10.37 -6.74
N GLU A 110 12.72 -10.67 -5.46
CA GLU A 110 13.32 -11.83 -4.79
C GLU A 110 12.21 -12.77 -4.33
N ILE A 111 12.26 -14.04 -4.76
CA ILE A 111 11.31 -15.08 -4.35
C ILE A 111 11.99 -15.91 -3.26
N ARG A 112 11.43 -15.88 -2.05
CA ARG A 112 11.86 -16.76 -0.94
C ARG A 112 10.84 -17.87 -0.74
N ASN A 113 11.28 -19.11 -0.96
CA ASN A 113 10.52 -20.29 -0.59
C ASN A 113 10.99 -20.72 0.81
N SER A 114 10.17 -20.42 1.83
CA SER A 114 10.26 -21.03 3.16
C SER A 114 9.43 -22.29 3.22
#